data_AF-A0A3D5SFK4-F1
#
_entry.id   AF-A0A3D5SFK4-F1
#
_cell.length_a   1.000
_cell.length_b   1.000
_cell.length_c   1.000
_cell.angle_alpha   90.00
_cell.angle_beta   90.00
_cell.angle_gamma   90.00
#
_symmetry.space_group_name_H-M   'P 1'
#
loop_
_entity.id
_entity.type
_entity.pdbx_description
1 polymer ?
#
loop_
_entity_poly.entity_id
_entity_poly.type
_entity_poly.pdbx_seq_one_letter_code
_entity_poly.pdbx_strand_id
1 'polypeptide(L)'
;MKKQLQKGFTLIELMIVVAIIGILAAVALPAYQTYTAKSKFSEVVLGTSGVKIAMETCGQVENSLASCATDNAVTAAVAGAAGGAFVATVGVTGSTITGTAVTTDGLNGETYTLAGVMSNGQVVWTEGGSCQAAGYC
;
A
#
# COMPACT_ATOMS: atom_id res chain seq x y z
N MET A 1 -21.57 -12.71 -60.80
CA MET A 1 -20.95 -12.32 -59.50
C MET A 1 -21.88 -11.35 -58.79
N LYS A 2 -22.54 -11.75 -57.69
CA LYS A 2 -23.36 -10.82 -56.88
C LYS A 2 -22.40 -9.95 -56.06
N LYS A 3 -22.35 -8.65 -56.37
CA LYS A 3 -21.56 -7.67 -55.63
C LYS A 3 -22.22 -7.48 -54.26
N GLN A 4 -21.65 -8.07 -53.22
CA GLN A 4 -22.06 -7.82 -51.84
C GLN A 4 -21.78 -6.34 -51.55
N LEU A 5 -22.83 -5.53 -51.34
CA LEU A 5 -22.67 -4.16 -50.85
C LEU A 5 -22.13 -4.25 -49.43
N GLN A 6 -20.90 -3.77 -49.20
CA GLN A 6 -20.40 -3.56 -47.85
C GLN A 6 -21.31 -2.56 -47.15
N LYS A 7 -22.10 -3.04 -46.19
CA LYS A 7 -22.85 -2.18 -45.27
C LYS A 7 -21.83 -1.52 -44.35
N GLY A 8 -21.63 -0.22 -44.51
CA GLY A 8 -20.84 0.59 -43.58
C GLY A 8 -21.55 0.73 -42.23
N PHE A 9 -20.78 0.99 -41.19
CA PHE A 9 -21.26 1.31 -39.85
C PHE A 9 -22.00 2.66 -39.86
N THR A 10 -23.11 2.79 -39.15
CA THR A 10 -23.83 4.07 -39.04
C THR A 10 -23.18 4.97 -37.98
N LEU A 11 -23.26 6.29 -38.18
CA LEU A 11 -22.80 7.25 -37.16
C LEU A 11 -23.56 7.09 -35.84
N ILE A 12 -24.83 6.68 -35.90
CA ILE A 12 -25.66 6.45 -34.71
C ILE A 12 -25.12 5.26 -33.90
N GLU A 13 -24.77 4.14 -34.56
CA GLU A 13 -24.18 2.99 -33.87
C GLU A 13 -22.85 3.37 -33.20
N LEU A 14 -22.02 4.16 -33.87
CA LEU A 14 -20.74 4.60 -33.31
C LEU A 14 -20.94 5.53 -32.10
N MET A 15 -21.90 6.45 -32.15
CA MET A 15 -22.22 7.35 -31.03
C MET A 15 -22.74 6.61 -29.80
N ILE A 16 -23.57 5.58 -29.99
CA ILE A 16 -24.07 4.76 -28.86
C ILE A 16 -22.92 4.00 -28.21
N VAL A 17 -22.00 3.44 -28.99
CA VAL A 17 -20.82 2.73 -28.45
C VAL A 17 -19.95 3.68 -27.63
N VAL A 18 -19.68 4.89 -28.13
CA VAL A 18 -18.90 5.89 -27.38
C VAL A 18 -19.59 6.29 -26.08
N ALA A 19 -20.92 6.46 -26.08
CA ALA A 19 -21.67 6.78 -24.87
C ALA A 19 -21.57 5.66 -23.81
N ILE A 20 -21.69 4.39 -24.21
CA ILE A 20 -21.55 3.24 -23.31
C ILE A 20 -20.13 3.16 -22.75
N ILE A 21 -19.09 3.30 -23.60
CA ILE A 21 -17.69 3.30 -23.16
C ILE A 21 -17.44 4.47 -22.19
N GLY A 22 -18.03 5.64 -22.43
CA GLY A 22 -17.91 6.80 -21.53
C GLY A 22 -18.45 6.52 -20.13
N ILE A 23 -19.62 5.89 -20.02
CA ILE A 23 -20.22 5.51 -18.72
C ILE A 23 -19.35 4.48 -18.00
N LEU A 24 -18.91 3.44 -18.71
CA LEU A 24 -18.07 2.39 -18.14
C LEU A 24 -16.72 2.95 -17.67
N ALA A 25 -16.10 3.83 -18.47
CA ALA A 25 -14.82 4.46 -18.13
C ALA A 25 -14.92 5.35 -16.89
N ALA A 26 -16.03 6.09 -16.72
CA ALA A 26 -16.24 6.96 -15.57
C ALA A 26 -16.24 6.20 -14.23
N VAL A 27 -16.74 4.96 -14.22
CA VAL A 27 -16.76 4.10 -13.02
C VAL A 27 -15.49 3.26 -12.90
N ALA A 28 -14.98 2.72 -14.02
CA ALA A 28 -13.86 1.79 -14.01
C ALA A 28 -12.51 2.47 -13.78
N LEU A 29 -12.28 3.68 -14.29
CA LEU A 29 -10.99 4.36 -14.18
C LEU A 29 -10.61 4.69 -12.72
N PRO A 30 -11.49 5.28 -11.89
CA PRO A 30 -11.16 5.54 -10.49
C PRO A 30 -10.86 4.24 -9.72
N ALA A 31 -11.66 3.20 -9.93
CA ALA A 31 -11.46 1.90 -9.28
C ALA A 31 -10.12 1.25 -9.70
N TYR A 32 -9.77 1.33 -10.98
CA TYR A 32 -8.49 0.85 -11.49
C TYR A 32 -7.31 1.62 -10.88
N GLN A 33 -7.40 2.95 -10.79
CA GLN A 33 -6.36 3.78 -10.16
C GLN A 33 -6.14 3.37 -8.71
N THR A 34 -7.20 3.26 -7.89
CA THR A 34 -7.11 2.78 -6.50
C THR A 34 -6.51 1.38 -6.41
N TYR A 35 -6.89 0.46 -7.31
CA TYR A 35 -6.32 -0.89 -7.32
C TYR A 35 -4.82 -0.90 -7.63
N THR A 36 -4.39 -0.10 -8.61
CA THR A 36 -2.96 0.04 -8.94
C THR A 36 -2.16 0.69 -7.81
N ALA A 37 -2.72 1.73 -7.16
CA ALA A 37 -2.10 2.38 -6.01
C ALA A 37 -1.99 1.41 -4.82
N LYS A 38 -3.05 0.65 -4.51
CA LYS A 38 -3.03 -0.42 -3.50
C LYS A 38 -1.97 -1.48 -3.78
N SER A 39 -1.85 -1.89 -5.04
CA SER A 39 -0.83 -2.87 -5.45
C SER A 39 0.58 -2.35 -5.21
N LYS A 40 0.84 -1.08 -5.54
CA LYS A 40 2.13 -0.42 -5.24
C LYS A 40 2.36 -0.25 -3.74
N PHE A 41 1.32 0.13 -2.99
CA PHE A 41 1.36 0.29 -1.55
C PHE A 41 1.69 -1.01 -0.79
N SER A 42 1.42 -2.17 -1.39
CA SER A 42 1.83 -3.46 -0.79
C SER A 42 3.34 -3.55 -0.53
N GLU A 43 4.16 -2.83 -1.30
CA GLU A 43 5.60 -2.73 -1.08
C GLU A 43 5.93 -1.99 0.23
N VAL A 44 5.16 -0.96 0.59
CA VAL A 44 5.30 -0.24 1.87
C VAL A 44 5.00 -1.18 3.03
N VAL A 45 3.92 -1.95 2.93
CA VAL A 45 3.55 -2.96 3.94
C VAL A 45 4.66 -3.99 4.09
N LEU A 46 5.15 -4.55 2.97
CA LEU A 46 6.26 -5.50 2.97
C LEU A 46 7.56 -4.90 3.53
N GLY A 47 7.85 -3.62 3.24
CA GLY A 47 9.01 -2.90 3.77
C GLY A 47 9.04 -2.83 5.30
N THR A 48 7.87 -2.84 5.96
CA THR A 48 7.80 -2.85 7.44
C THR A 48 8.02 -4.24 8.06
N SER A 49 7.93 -5.33 7.29
CA SER A 49 7.95 -6.70 7.81
C SER A 49 9.25 -7.08 8.53
N GLY A 50 10.41 -6.69 8.00
CA GLY A 50 11.70 -6.94 8.64
C GLY A 50 11.84 -6.21 9.98
N VAL A 51 11.35 -4.97 10.03
CA VAL A 51 11.33 -4.16 11.26
C VAL A 51 10.38 -4.76 12.29
N LYS A 52 9.23 -5.26 11.86
CA LYS A 52 8.26 -5.96 12.71
C LYS A 52 8.88 -7.17 13.41
N ILE A 53 9.60 -8.01 12.67
CA ILE A 53 10.29 -9.20 13.21
C ILE A 53 11.37 -8.79 14.23
N ALA A 54 12.15 -7.75 13.93
CA ALA A 54 13.16 -7.25 14.87
C ALA A 54 12.52 -6.70 16.16
N MET A 55 11.42 -5.96 16.04
CA MET A 55 10.66 -5.45 17.19
C MET A 55 10.04 -6.58 18.03
N GLU A 56 9.53 -7.64 17.39
CA GLU A 56 9.03 -8.83 18.07
C GLU A 56 10.14 -9.55 18.86
N THR A 57 11.31 -9.71 18.24
CA THR A 57 12.46 -10.36 18.88
C THR A 57 12.95 -9.56 20.09
N CYS A 58 13.11 -8.23 19.94
CA CYS A 58 13.47 -7.37 21.06
C CYS A 58 12.40 -7.39 22.17
N GLY A 59 11.12 -7.30 21.80
CA GLY A 59 10.00 -7.35 22.73
C GLY A 59 9.96 -8.63 23.55
N GLN A 60 10.32 -9.77 22.94
CA GLN A 60 10.41 -11.06 23.63
C GLN A 60 11.58 -11.13 24.62
N VAL A 61 12.74 -10.57 24.27
CA VAL A 61 13.93 -10.56 25.14
C VAL A 61 13.75 -9.63 26.34
N GLU A 62 13.27 -8.42 26.08
CA GLU A 62 13.11 -7.36 27.10
C GLU A 62 11.78 -7.45 27.86
N ASN A 63 10.87 -8.33 27.41
CA ASN A 63 9.47 -8.38 27.86
C ASN A 63 8.79 -6.99 27.84
N SER A 64 9.22 -6.12 26.92
CA SER A 64 8.82 -4.72 26.79
C SER A 64 9.25 -4.18 25.43
N LEU A 65 8.50 -3.21 24.89
CA LEU A 65 8.88 -2.49 23.66
C LEU A 65 9.51 -1.12 23.92
N ALA A 66 9.65 -0.70 25.18
CA ALA A 66 10.04 0.66 25.54
C ALA A 66 11.43 1.07 25.01
N SER A 67 12.37 0.13 24.93
CA SER A 67 13.74 0.34 24.45
C SER A 67 13.98 -0.17 23.02
N CYS A 68 13.02 -0.87 22.43
CA CYS A 68 13.23 -1.57 21.15
C CYS A 68 13.41 -0.63 19.95
N ALA A 69 12.91 0.61 20.01
CA ALA A 69 13.14 1.59 18.95
C ALA A 69 14.64 1.89 18.71
N THR A 70 15.46 1.75 19.74
CA THR A 70 16.91 1.99 19.69
C THR A 70 17.75 0.71 19.66
N ASP A 71 17.10 -0.45 19.58
CA ASP A 71 17.79 -1.72 19.48
C ASP A 71 18.62 -1.82 18.18
N ASN A 72 19.77 -2.48 18.24
CA ASN A 72 20.68 -2.58 17.10
C ASN A 72 20.09 -3.39 15.93
N ALA A 73 19.33 -4.45 16.22
CA ALA A 73 18.70 -5.23 15.17
C ALA A 73 17.52 -4.47 14.54
N VAL A 74 16.75 -3.73 15.35
CA VAL A 74 15.66 -2.88 14.86
C VAL A 74 16.19 -1.75 13.99
N THR A 75 17.20 -1.02 14.45
CA THR A 75 17.81 0.09 13.71
C THR A 75 18.47 -0.38 12.41
N ALA A 76 19.11 -1.55 12.40
CA ALA A 76 19.61 -2.18 11.19
C ALA A 76 18.49 -2.58 10.22
N ALA A 77 17.39 -3.14 10.72
CA ALA A 77 16.23 -3.49 9.91
C ALA A 77 15.58 -2.25 9.28
N VAL A 78 15.48 -1.15 10.02
CA VAL A 78 14.98 0.15 9.53
C VAL A 78 15.87 0.69 8.42
N ALA A 79 17.20 0.63 8.59
CA ALA A 79 18.15 1.07 7.56
C ALA A 79 18.04 0.23 6.27
N GLY A 80 17.73 -1.07 6.39
CA GLY A 80 17.53 -1.97 5.26
C GLY A 80 16.13 -1.93 4.63
N ALA A 81 15.17 -1.25 5.25
CA ALA A 81 13.77 -1.26 4.83
C ALA A 81 13.46 -0.36 3.61
N ALA A 82 14.37 0.56 3.25
CA ALA A 82 14.19 1.55 2.18
C ALA A 82 14.52 1.03 0.77
N GLY A 83 14.38 -0.28 0.51
CA GLY A 83 14.78 -0.88 -0.77
C GLY A 83 13.74 -0.80 -1.90
N GLY A 84 12.51 -0.42 -1.58
CA GLY A 84 11.38 -0.51 -2.51
C GLY A 84 11.15 0.75 -3.34
N ALA A 85 10.68 0.59 -4.59
CA ALA A 85 10.44 1.71 -5.52
C ALA A 85 9.34 2.67 -5.03
N PHE A 86 8.38 2.15 -4.26
CA PHE A 86 7.24 2.90 -3.74
C PHE A 86 7.33 3.20 -2.24
N VAL A 87 8.47 2.93 -1.61
CA VAL A 87 8.72 3.19 -0.19
C VAL A 87 9.54 4.47 -0.04
N ALA A 88 8.97 5.51 0.55
CA ALA A 88 9.71 6.73 0.85
C ALA A 88 10.55 6.57 2.12
N THR A 89 9.93 6.09 3.20
CA THR A 89 10.60 5.86 4.47
C THR A 89 9.96 4.70 5.21
N VAL A 90 10.77 4.04 6.04
CA VAL A 90 10.29 3.20 7.14
C VAL A 90 11.01 3.68 8.38
N GLY A 91 10.30 3.79 9.50
CA GLY A 91 10.86 4.24 10.76
C GLY A 91 10.14 3.65 11.95
N VAL A 92 10.75 3.77 13.12
CA VAL A 92 10.17 3.36 14.40
C VAL A 92 10.18 4.54 15.35
N THR A 93 9.08 4.75 16.07
CA THR A 93 8.99 5.75 17.14
C THR A 93 8.23 5.13 18.31
N GLY A 94 8.90 4.98 19.45
CA GLY A 94 8.37 4.18 20.56
C GLY A 94 8.12 2.74 20.14
N SER A 95 6.91 2.23 20.34
CA SER A 95 6.52 0.89 19.90
C SER A 95 5.80 0.85 18.55
N THR A 96 5.78 1.97 17.82
CA THR A 96 5.07 2.09 16.54
C THR A 96 6.05 2.08 15.37
N ILE A 97 5.83 1.17 14.43
CA ILE A 97 6.50 1.16 13.13
C ILE A 97 5.64 1.97 12.15
N THR A 98 6.28 2.81 11.34
CA THR A 98 5.61 3.62 10.32
C THR A 98 6.33 3.44 8.99
N GLY A 99 5.63 2.89 8.00
CA GLY A 99 6.02 2.93 6.60
C GLY A 99 5.30 4.07 5.89
N THR A 100 6.00 4.82 5.04
CA THR A 100 5.45 5.92 4.25
C THR A 100 5.66 5.65 2.77
N ALA A 101 4.60 5.78 1.99
CA ALA A 101 4.65 5.69 0.54
C ALA A 101 5.38 6.89 -0.09
N VAL A 102 5.84 6.73 -1.33
CA VAL A 102 6.24 7.87 -2.17
C VAL A 102 5.04 8.76 -2.52
N THR A 103 5.30 9.96 -3.02
CA THR A 103 4.28 10.90 -3.52
C THR A 103 4.19 10.91 -5.04
N THR A 104 4.57 9.81 -5.69
CA THR A 104 4.57 9.63 -7.14
C THR A 104 3.70 8.43 -7.52
N ASP A 105 3.46 8.24 -8.81
CA ASP A 105 2.85 7.00 -9.34
C ASP A 105 1.45 6.68 -8.79
N GLY A 106 0.70 7.71 -8.39
CA GLY A 106 -0.65 7.56 -7.83
C GLY A 106 -0.70 7.36 -6.31
N LEU A 107 0.45 7.44 -5.64
CA LEU A 107 0.59 7.51 -4.19
C LEU A 107 0.82 8.97 -3.77
N ASN A 108 0.42 9.30 -2.55
CA ASN A 108 0.43 10.65 -1.99
C ASN A 108 1.08 10.71 -0.60
N GLY A 109 2.00 9.79 -0.30
CA GLY A 109 2.63 9.72 1.02
C GLY A 109 1.74 9.06 2.07
N GLU A 110 0.86 8.15 1.67
CA GLU A 110 0.05 7.37 2.59
C GLU A 110 0.93 6.58 3.56
N THR A 111 0.48 6.47 4.80
CA THR A 111 1.21 5.79 5.86
C THR A 111 0.56 4.48 6.23
N TYR A 112 1.39 3.47 6.49
CA TYR A 112 1.02 2.23 7.14
C TYR A 112 1.68 2.23 8.52
N THR A 113 0.88 2.10 9.58
CA THR A 113 1.39 2.04 10.94
C THR A 113 1.08 0.70 11.59
N LEU A 114 2.04 0.23 12.37
CA LEU A 114 1.93 -0.96 13.21
C LEU A 114 2.26 -0.54 14.63
N ALA A 115 1.24 -0.39 15.48
CA ALA A 115 1.43 -0.08 16.89
C ALA A 115 1.53 -1.39 17.69
N GLY A 116 2.71 -1.65 18.28
CA GLY A 116 2.98 -2.85 19.07
C GLY A 116 2.67 -2.64 20.55
N VAL A 117 2.04 -3.64 21.17
CA VAL A 117 1.84 -3.72 22.62
C VAL A 117 2.24 -5.12 23.09
N MET A 118 3.03 -5.19 24.17
CA MET A 118 3.32 -6.48 24.82
C MET A 118 2.10 -6.98 25.58
N SER A 119 1.64 -8.19 25.25
CA SER A 119 0.55 -8.88 25.95
C SER A 119 0.84 -10.38 26.01
N ASN A 120 0.78 -10.96 27.20
CA ASN A 120 1.02 -12.39 27.43
C ASN A 120 2.34 -12.91 26.82
N GLY A 121 3.42 -12.11 26.86
CA GLY A 121 4.73 -12.48 26.30
C GLY A 121 4.83 -12.41 24.77
N GLN A 122 3.84 -11.84 24.10
CA GLN A 122 3.83 -11.63 22.65
C GLN A 122 3.61 -10.14 22.33
N VAL A 123 4.18 -9.68 21.22
CA VAL A 123 3.79 -8.38 20.66
C VAL A 123 2.48 -8.54 19.88
N VAL A 124 1.45 -7.83 20.32
CA VAL A 124 0.19 -7.68 19.61
C VAL A 124 0.26 -6.40 18.78
N TRP A 125 0.02 -6.51 17.48
CA TRP A 125 0.08 -5.39 16.55
C TRP A 125 -1.32 -4.89 16.20
N THR A 126 -1.48 -3.57 16.24
CA THR A 126 -2.66 -2.89 15.69
C THR A 126 -2.25 -2.15 14.43
N GLU A 127 -2.90 -2.49 13.31
CA GLU A 127 -2.70 -1.82 12.02
C GLU A 127 -3.45 -0.49 11.97
N GLY A 128 -2.85 0.50 11.33
CA GLY A 128 -3.44 1.82 11.12
C GLY A 128 -2.70 2.63 10.06
N GLY A 129 -2.87 3.95 10.13
CA GLY A 129 -2.26 4.91 9.21
C GLY A 129 -3.28 5.47 8.21
N SER A 130 -2.83 6.37 7.34
CA SER A 130 -3.71 7.00 6.36
C SER A 130 -4.13 6.06 5.23
N CYS A 131 -3.48 4.88 5.09
CA CYS A 131 -3.85 3.88 4.12
C CYS A 131 -5.28 3.33 4.28
N GLN A 132 -5.86 3.38 5.49
CA GLN A 132 -7.24 2.95 5.77
C GLN A 132 -8.27 3.84 5.08
N ALA A 133 -8.08 5.15 5.16
CA ALA A 133 -8.94 6.12 4.49
C ALA A 133 -8.78 6.05 2.96
N ALA A 134 -7.58 5.68 2.48
CA ALA A 134 -7.28 5.50 1.07
C ALA A 134 -7.75 4.13 0.51
N GLY A 135 -8.14 3.19 1.38
CA GLY A 135 -8.55 1.82 1.00
C GLY A 135 -7.41 0.91 0.55
N TYR A 136 -6.17 1.30 0.85
CA TYR A 136 -4.97 0.51 0.52
C TYR A 136 -4.69 -0.54 1.59
N CYS A 137 -4.98 -0.19 2.83
CA CYS A 137 -5.23 -1.05 3.98
C CYS A 137 -6.62 -0.65 4.54
#